data_AF-A0A1J0AEA2-F1
#
_entry.id   AF-A0A1J0AEA2-F1
#
_cell.length_a   1.000
_cell.length_b   1.000
_cell.length_c   1.000
_cell.angle_alpha   90.00
_cell.angle_beta   90.00
_cell.angle_gamma   90.00
#
_symmetry.space_group_name_H-M   'P 1'
#
loop_
_entity.id
_entity.type
_entity.pdbx_description
1 polymer ?
#
loop_
_entity_poly.entity_id
_entity_poly.type
_entity_poly.pdbx_seq_one_letter_code
_entity_poly.pdbx_strand_id
1 'polypeptide(L)' 'MPRKQLRLVQAWIELRQDELSADWELAVNGETPYKIMPL' A
#
# COMPACT_ATOMS: atom_id res chain seq x y z
N MET A 1 8.24 9.59 13.09
CA MET A 1 8.86 9.71 11.75
C MET A 1 9.22 11.17 11.45
N PRO A 2 10.36 11.44 10.80
CA PRO A 2 10.66 12.75 10.21
C PRO A 2 9.57 13.17 9.20
N ARG A 3 9.14 14.45 9.24
CA ARG A 3 8.01 14.98 8.44
C ARG A 3 8.12 14.71 6.92
N LYS A 4 9.34 14.66 6.37
CA LYS A 4 9.57 14.39 4.94
C LYS A 4 9.25 12.95 4.55
N GLN A 5 9.58 11.99 5.41
CA GLN A 5 9.30 10.57 5.16
C GLN A 5 7.80 10.29 5.20
N LEU A 6 7.08 10.93 6.14
CA LEU A 6 5.63 10.79 6.23
C LEU A 6 4.92 11.26 4.95
N ARG A 7 5.35 12.40 4.37
CA ARG A 7 4.76 12.91 3.12
C ARG A 7 4.99 11.97 1.93
N LEU A 8 6.16 11.34 1.85
CA LEU A 8 6.46 10.37 0.80
C LEU A 8 5.59 9.13 0.93
N VAL A 9 5.44 8.60 2.14
CA VAL A 9 4.56 7.45 2.41
C VAL A 9 3.11 7.79 2.11
N GLN A 10 2.64 8.98 2.51
CA GLN A 10 1.27 9.44 2.22
C GLN A 10 1.00 9.49 0.70
N ALA A 11 1.89 10.14 -0.05
CA ALA A 11 1.77 10.24 -1.50
C ALA A 11 1.83 8.87 -2.20
N TRP A 12 2.66 7.96 -1.68
CA TRP A 12 2.75 6.59 -2.20
C TRP A 12 1.47 5.78 -1.94
N ILE A 13 0.86 5.93 -0.75
CA ILE A 13 -0.43 5.31 -0.41
C ILE A 13 -1.54 5.84 -1.33
N GLU A 14 -1.61 7.17 -1.50
CA GLU A 14 -2.62 7.82 -2.36
C GLU A 14 -2.52 7.34 -3.81
N LEU A 15 -1.30 7.17 -4.33
CA LEU A 15 -1.08 6.66 -5.69
C LEU A 15 -1.52 5.19 -5.87
N ARG A 16 -1.62 4.42 -4.79
CA ARG A 16 -1.84 2.96 -4.80
C ARG A 16 -3.08 2.52 -4.02
N GLN A 17 -4.00 3.43 -3.75
CA GLN A 17 -5.14 3.18 -2.86
C GLN A 17 -5.95 1.94 -3.29
N ASP A 18 -6.23 1.80 -4.59
CA ASP A 18 -7.02 0.70 -5.13
C ASP A 18 -6.30 -0.65 -5.00
N GLU A 19 -5.00 -0.69 -5.35
CA GLU A 19 -4.14 -1.87 -5.21
C GLU A 19 -4.06 -2.32 -3.74
N LEU A 20 -3.80 -1.38 -2.83
CA LEU A 20 -3.72 -1.65 -1.40
C LEU A 20 -5.04 -2.16 -0.80
N SER A 21 -6.17 -1.66 -1.30
CA SER A 21 -7.50 -2.08 -0.83
C SER A 21 -7.80 -3.52 -1.28
N ALA A 22 -7.51 -3.86 -2.54
CA ALA A 22 -7.66 -5.22 -3.04
C ALA A 22 -6.71 -6.20 -2.32
N ASP A 23 -5.46 -5.81 -2.11
CA ASP A 23 -4.48 -6.61 -1.37
C ASP A 23 -4.90 -6.82 0.10
N TRP A 24 -5.52 -5.81 0.71
CA TRP A 24 -6.07 -5.93 2.06
C TRP A 24 -7.20 -6.96 2.13
N GLU A 25 -8.13 -6.94 1.16
CA GLU A 25 -9.22 -7.93 1.08
C GLU A 25 -8.68 -9.37 0.95
N LEU A 26 -7.65 -9.58 0.11
CA LEU A 26 -7.00 -10.88 0.00
C LEU A 26 -6.37 -11.31 1.34
N ALA A 27 -5.61 -10.41 1.97
CA ALA A 27 -4.93 -10.70 3.23
C ALA A 27 -5.91 -11.10 4.35
N VAL A 28 -7.04 -10.40 4.50
CA VAL A 28 -8.03 -10.72 5.55
C VAL A 28 -8.78 -12.01 5.28
N ASN A 29 -8.88 -12.43 4.02
CA ASN A 29 -9.44 -13.73 3.62
C ASN A 29 -8.41 -14.88 3.72
N GLY A 30 -7.17 -14.60 4.12
CA GLY A 30 -6.09 -15.59 4.19
C GLY A 30 -5.47 -15.93 2.83
N GLU A 31 -5.80 -15.16 1.79
CA GLU A 31 -5.22 -15.26 0.46
C GLU A 31 -3.91 -14.45 0.39
N THR A 32 -3.06 -14.80 -0.58
CA THR A 32 -1.76 -14.12 -0.75
C THR A 32 -1.96 -12.81 -1.52
N PRO A 33 -1.62 -11.64 -0.94
CA PRO A 33 -1.67 -10.38 -1.66
C PRO A 33 -0.73 -10.35 -2.87
N TYR A 34 -0.99 -9.45 -3.81
CA TYR A 34 -0.11 -9.29 -4.97
C TYR A 34 1.24 -8.67 -4.57
N LYS A 35 2.26 -8.91 -5.40
CA LYS A 35 3.55 -8.25 -5.22
C LYS A 35 3.46 -6.81 -5.73
N ILE A 36 3.44 -5.87 -4.80
CA ILE A 36 3.58 -4.45 -5.09
C ILE A 36 5.02 -4.20 -5.59
N MET A 37 5.19 -3.89 -6.88
CA MET A 37 6.51 -3.56 -7.43
C MET A 37 7.02 -2.25 -6.82
N PRO A 38 8.23 -2.21 -6.25
CA PRO A 38 8.82 -0.95 -5.80
C PRO A 38 9.04 -0.03 -7.01
N LEU A 39 8.75 1.27 -6.81
CA LEU A 39 9.08 2.34 -7.77
C LEU A 39 10.57 2.66 -7.71
#